data_AF-A0A3B0PDF5-F1
#
_entry.id   AF-A0A3B0PDF5-F1
#
_cell.length_a   1.000
_cell.length_b   1.000
_cell.length_c   1.000
_cell.angle_alpha   90.00
_cell.angle_beta   90.00
_cell.angle_gamma   90.00
#
_symmetry.space_group_name_H-M   'P 1'
#
loop_
_entity.id
_entity.type
_entity.pdbx_description
1 polymer ?
#
loop_
_entity_poly.entity_id
_entity_poly.type
_entity_poly.pdbx_seq_one_letter_code
_entity_poly.pdbx_strand_id
1 'polypeptide(L)'
;MLKKEQLKNIIFPLSELDKPTVREIAKQANLYVANKKDSTGICFIGERNFKQFLSNYLAIKKGPIILIDENKKIGEHDGLYFYTIGQSRRLHVGGTKEKIFVCDKDYNNNTLYVCYESSKDQYLSSVSCELEKFNW
;
A
#
# COMPACT_ATOMS: atom_id res chain seq x y z
N MET A 1 15.66 4.53 -12.92
CA MET A 1 15.94 3.14 -12.50
C MET A 1 17.44 2.91 -12.50
N LEU A 2 17.92 1.95 -11.71
CA LEU A 2 19.35 1.76 -11.46
C LEU A 2 20.00 1.00 -12.62
N LYS A 3 21.04 1.58 -13.22
CA LYS A 3 21.80 0.99 -14.33
C LYS A 3 22.92 0.10 -13.81
N LYS A 4 23.32 -0.91 -14.58
CA LYS A 4 24.38 -1.86 -14.22
C LYS A 4 25.72 -1.19 -13.90
N GLU A 5 26.02 -0.08 -14.57
CA GLU A 5 27.26 0.68 -14.31
C GLU A 5 27.27 1.29 -12.91
N GLN A 6 26.09 1.62 -12.36
CA GLN A 6 25.97 2.16 -11.00
C GLN A 6 26.28 1.08 -9.95
N LEU A 7 25.99 -0.19 -10.23
CA LEU A 7 26.30 -1.31 -9.32
C LEU A 7 27.79 -1.50 -9.08
N LYS A 8 28.64 -1.13 -10.06
CA LYS A 8 30.10 -1.27 -9.94
C LYS A 8 30.70 -0.46 -8.78
N ASN A 9 30.00 0.60 -8.38
CA ASN A 9 30.45 1.54 -7.34
C ASN A 9 29.58 1.45 -6.07
N ILE A 10 28.84 0.36 -5.87
CA ILE A 10 27.99 0.14 -4.70
C ILE A 10 28.57 -0.98 -3.84
N ILE A 11 28.62 -0.73 -2.53
CA ILE A 11 28.96 -1.74 -1.53
C ILE A 11 27.70 -1.96 -0.69
N PHE A 12 27.43 -3.21 -0.32
CA PHE A 12 26.38 -3.58 0.63
C PHE A 12 27.03 -4.13 1.91
N PRO A 13 27.49 -3.28 2.85
CA PRO A 13 28.30 -3.73 3.99
C PRO A 13 27.58 -4.69 4.94
N LEU A 14 26.25 -4.76 4.84
CA LEU A 14 25.38 -5.55 5.70
C LEU A 14 24.77 -6.75 4.95
N SER A 15 25.23 -7.08 3.75
CA SER A 15 24.60 -8.11 2.89
C SER A 15 24.57 -9.50 3.51
N GLU A 16 25.55 -9.82 4.35
CA GLU A 16 25.71 -11.13 5.01
C GLU A 16 25.18 -11.15 6.45
N LEU A 17 24.68 -10.02 6.94
CA LEU A 17 24.27 -9.87 8.34
C LEU A 17 22.75 -9.80 8.42
N ASP A 18 22.20 -10.53 9.39
CA ASP A 18 20.81 -10.36 9.75
C ASP A 18 20.61 -9.10 10.61
N LYS A 19 19.36 -8.68 10.71
CA LYS A 19 19.00 -7.44 11.42
C LYS A 19 19.32 -7.50 12.92
N PRO A 20 19.07 -8.61 13.65
CA PRO A 20 19.54 -8.77 15.02
C PRO A 20 21.06 -8.57 15.19
N THR A 21 21.89 -9.22 14.37
CA THR A 21 23.35 -9.10 14.43
C THR A 21 23.81 -7.67 14.18
N VAL A 22 23.23 -6.98 13.19
CA VAL A 22 23.53 -5.56 12.94
C VAL A 22 23.23 -4.69 14.17
N ARG A 23 22.14 -4.95 14.89
CA ARG A 23 21.80 -4.21 16.12
C ARG A 23 22.75 -4.50 17.27
N GLU A 24 23.23 -5.72 17.39
CA GLU A 24 24.22 -6.08 18.41
C GLU A 24 25.56 -5.36 18.17
N ILE A 25 26.06 -5.39 16.93
CA ILE A 25 27.27 -4.67 16.54
C ILE A 25 27.13 -3.18 16.84
N ALA A 26 25.99 -2.57 16.51
CA ALA A 26 25.74 -1.15 16.80
C ALA A 26 25.76 -0.83 18.31
N LYS A 27 25.27 -1.75 19.16
CA LYS A 27 25.33 -1.60 20.63
C LYS A 27 26.75 -1.74 21.15
N GLN A 28 27.50 -2.75 20.69
CA GLN A 28 28.89 -2.97 21.08
C GLN A 28 29.79 -1.79 20.70
N ALA A 29 29.55 -1.19 19.53
CA ALA A 29 30.22 0.03 19.07
C ALA A 29 29.70 1.34 19.71
N ASN A 30 28.76 1.25 20.66
CA ASN A 30 28.15 2.39 21.37
C ASN A 30 27.56 3.46 20.43
N LEU A 31 26.91 3.04 19.32
CA LEU A 31 26.29 3.96 18.38
C LEU A 31 24.96 4.51 18.94
N TYR A 32 24.75 5.82 18.84
CA TYR A 32 23.51 6.47 19.33
C TYR A 32 22.23 5.92 18.67
N VAL A 33 22.33 5.39 17.45
CA VAL A 33 21.22 4.81 16.70
C VAL A 33 20.92 3.35 17.05
N ALA A 34 21.71 2.70 17.91
CA ALA A 34 21.63 1.26 18.16
C ALA A 34 20.23 0.79 18.63
N ASN A 35 19.49 1.66 19.33
CA ASN A 35 18.12 1.39 19.80
C ASN A 35 17.04 2.15 19.02
N LYS A 36 17.40 2.91 17.98
CA LYS A 36 16.44 3.68 17.19
C LYS A 36 15.52 2.70 16.44
N LYS A 37 14.20 2.95 16.51
CA LYS A 37 13.23 2.22 15.70
C LYS A 37 13.46 2.50 14.22
N ASP A 38 13.25 1.48 13.40
CA ASP A 38 13.40 1.64 11.96
C ASP A 38 12.32 2.56 11.42
N SER A 39 12.66 3.35 10.40
CA SER A 39 11.68 4.17 9.71
C SER A 39 10.62 3.28 9.06
N THR A 40 9.35 3.64 9.24
CA THR A 40 8.20 2.98 8.61
C THR A 40 7.51 3.94 7.64
N GLY A 41 6.88 3.39 6.59
CA GLY A 41 6.23 4.20 5.56
C GLY A 41 7.22 4.76 4.52
N ILE A 42 6.82 5.82 3.82
CA ILE A 42 7.60 6.43 2.75
C ILE A 42 8.68 7.35 3.35
N CYS A 43 9.93 7.20 2.92
CA CYS A 43 11.15 7.81 3.48
C CYS A 43 11.12 9.32 3.77
N PHE A 44 10.17 10.08 3.22
CA PHE A 44 10.09 11.55 3.38
C PHE A 44 8.77 12.05 3.96
N ILE A 45 7.78 11.17 4.12
CA ILE A 45 6.47 11.56 4.68
C ILE A 45 6.52 11.53 6.21
N GLY A 46 7.43 10.73 6.80
CA GLY A 46 7.51 10.47 8.23
C GLY A 46 6.31 9.66 8.74
N GLU A 47 6.09 9.62 10.06
CA GLU A 47 4.93 8.99 10.70
C GLU A 47 3.64 9.82 10.55
N ARG A 48 3.36 10.35 9.37
CA ARG A 48 2.17 11.17 9.10
C ARG A 48 0.99 10.33 8.63
N ASN A 49 -0.21 10.85 8.85
CA ASN A 49 -1.42 10.31 8.24
C ASN A 49 -1.33 10.44 6.71
N PHE A 50 -1.15 9.31 6.02
CA PHE A 50 -0.96 9.26 4.56
C PHE A 50 -2.09 9.93 3.78
N LYS A 51 -3.34 9.80 4.25
CA LYS A 51 -4.51 10.44 3.63
C LYS A 51 -4.38 11.96 3.72
N GLN A 52 -4.05 12.49 4.90
CA GLN A 52 -3.85 13.93 5.10
C GLN A 52 -2.68 14.46 4.27
N PHE A 53 -1.59 13.70 4.13
CA PHE A 53 -0.46 14.09 3.29
C PHE A 53 -0.90 14.24 1.82
N LEU A 54 -1.60 13.25 1.27
CA LEU A 54 -2.06 13.27 -0.11
C LEU A 54 -3.12 14.35 -0.38
N SER A 55 -3.99 14.65 0.60
CA SER A 55 -4.98 15.74 0.50
C SER A 55 -4.37 17.12 0.26
N ASN A 56 -3.08 17.33 0.57
CA ASN A 56 -2.40 18.59 0.26
C ASN A 56 -2.06 18.75 -1.23
N TYR A 57 -2.08 17.66 -2.00
CA TYR A 57 -1.65 17.63 -3.41
C TYR A 57 -2.75 17.19 -4.36
N LEU A 58 -3.72 16.41 -3.87
CA LEU A 58 -4.82 15.86 -4.66
C LEU A 58 -6.15 16.35 -4.10
N ALA A 59 -7.02 16.83 -5.00
CA ALA A 59 -8.38 17.18 -4.65
C ALA A 59 -9.18 15.94 -4.23
N ILE A 60 -10.00 16.09 -3.19
CA ILE A 60 -10.94 15.07 -2.73
C ILE A 60 -12.09 15.00 -3.73
N LYS A 61 -12.21 13.86 -4.43
CA LYS A 61 -13.33 13.58 -5.35
C LYS A 61 -14.16 12.42 -4.81
N LYS A 62 -15.23 12.75 -4.09
CA LYS A 62 -16.11 11.74 -3.50
C LYS A 62 -16.86 10.95 -4.56
N GLY A 63 -17.08 9.67 -4.30
CA GLY A 63 -17.74 8.75 -5.21
C GLY A 63 -18.37 7.56 -4.47
N PRO A 64 -19.29 6.82 -5.11
CA PRO A 64 -19.99 5.72 -4.46
C PRO A 64 -19.05 4.53 -4.22
N ILE A 65 -19.31 3.82 -3.12
CA ILE A 65 -18.78 2.47 -2.88
C ILE A 65 -19.88 1.48 -3.21
N ILE A 66 -19.63 0.60 -4.18
CA ILE A 66 -20.58 -0.39 -4.67
C ILE A 66 -20.11 -1.78 -4.26
N LEU A 67 -20.96 -2.49 -3.54
CA LEU A 67 -20.81 -3.93 -3.31
C LEU A 67 -21.21 -4.67 -4.59
N ILE A 68 -20.23 -5.28 -5.25
CA ILE A 68 -20.45 -5.91 -6.56
C ILE A 68 -21.35 -7.15 -6.45
N ASP A 69 -21.27 -7.90 -5.34
CA ASP A 69 -22.06 -9.11 -5.08
C ASP A 69 -23.58 -8.86 -5.10
N GLU A 70 -24.00 -7.68 -4.65
CA GLU A 70 -25.42 -7.28 -4.55
C GLU A 70 -25.78 -6.14 -5.51
N ASN A 71 -24.81 -5.67 -6.32
CA ASN A 71 -24.89 -4.44 -7.11
C ASN A 71 -25.51 -3.26 -6.33
N LYS A 72 -25.04 -3.06 -5.09
CA LYS A 72 -25.67 -2.15 -4.12
C LYS A 72 -24.69 -1.08 -3.65
N LYS A 73 -25.13 0.17 -3.59
CA LYS A 73 -24.38 1.25 -2.91
C LYS A 73 -24.38 1.00 -1.41
N ILE A 74 -23.19 0.85 -0.84
CA ILE A 74 -23.00 0.61 0.60
C ILE A 74 -22.33 1.79 1.31
N GLY A 75 -21.84 2.79 0.58
CA GLY A 75 -21.23 3.98 1.15
C GLY A 75 -20.67 4.94 0.11
N GLU A 76 -19.79 5.83 0.58
CA GLU A 76 -19.05 6.77 -0.25
C GLU A 76 -17.58 6.79 0.16
N HIS A 77 -16.71 6.98 -0.82
CA HIS A 77 -15.26 7.10 -0.62
C HIS A 77 -14.81 8.55 -0.76
N ASP A 78 -13.68 8.91 -0.16
CA ASP A 78 -13.11 10.27 -0.27
C ASP A 78 -12.22 10.48 -1.50
N GLY A 79 -12.05 9.45 -2.32
CA GLY A 79 -11.32 9.52 -3.59
C GLY A 79 -10.58 8.22 -3.85
N LEU A 80 -10.60 7.78 -5.10
CA LEU A 80 -10.05 6.48 -5.49
C LEU A 80 -8.57 6.32 -5.10
N TYR A 81 -7.77 7.39 -5.16
CA TYR A 81 -6.34 7.36 -4.83
C TYR A 81 -6.02 6.94 -3.39
N PHE A 82 -6.98 7.00 -2.47
CA PHE A 82 -6.78 6.60 -1.08
C PHE A 82 -6.94 5.08 -0.84
N TYR A 83 -7.28 4.33 -1.88
CA TYR A 83 -7.60 2.90 -1.79
C TYR A 83 -6.72 2.08 -2.72
N THR A 84 -6.34 0.90 -2.25
CA THR A 84 -5.55 -0.10 -3.00
C THR A 84 -6.39 -1.35 -3.21
N ILE A 85 -6.27 -1.97 -4.39
CA ILE A 85 -6.89 -3.28 -4.67
C ILE A 85 -6.44 -4.29 -3.61
N GLY A 86 -7.38 -5.07 -3.07
CA GLY A 86 -7.16 -6.02 -1.97
C GLY A 86 -7.24 -5.44 -0.56
N GLN A 87 -7.43 -4.12 -0.40
CA GLN A 87 -7.58 -3.49 0.92
C GLN A 87 -8.93 -3.87 1.56
N SER A 88 -8.91 -4.30 2.83
CA SER A 88 -10.14 -4.57 3.62
C SER A 88 -10.34 -3.64 4.82
N ARG A 89 -9.30 -2.94 5.26
CA ARG A 89 -9.35 -2.05 6.43
C ARG A 89 -9.63 -0.61 6.01
N ARG A 90 -10.23 0.16 6.91
CA ARG A 90 -10.43 1.62 6.76
C ARG A 90 -11.28 2.03 5.54
N LEU A 91 -12.25 1.18 5.17
CA LEU A 91 -13.23 1.51 4.13
C LEU A 91 -14.34 2.43 4.66
N HIS A 92 -14.49 2.54 5.99
CA HIS A 92 -15.53 3.32 6.67
C HIS A 92 -16.96 2.93 6.23
N VAL A 93 -17.13 1.67 5.82
CA VAL A 93 -18.42 1.06 5.55
C VAL A 93 -18.66 0.00 6.62
N GLY A 94 -19.82 0.07 7.26
CA GLY A 94 -20.26 -0.87 8.30
C GLY A 94 -21.58 -1.55 7.91
N GLY A 95 -22.00 -2.53 8.71
CA GLY A 95 -23.28 -3.22 8.50
C GLY A 95 -23.25 -4.25 7.36
N THR A 96 -22.07 -4.68 6.92
CA THR A 96 -21.92 -5.77 5.94
C THR A 96 -22.00 -7.12 6.64
N LYS A 97 -22.55 -8.12 5.95
CA LYS A 97 -22.70 -9.50 6.48
C LYS A 97 -21.35 -10.16 6.75
N GLU A 98 -20.39 -9.86 5.89
CA GLU A 98 -19.03 -10.38 5.93
C GLU A 98 -18.02 -9.25 5.75
N LYS A 99 -16.75 -9.58 5.91
CA LYS A 99 -15.65 -8.67 5.61
C LYS A 99 -15.62 -8.39 4.10
N ILE A 100 -15.34 -7.14 3.75
CA ILE A 100 -15.27 -6.69 2.35
C ILE A 100 -13.85 -6.29 1.95
N PHE A 101 -13.56 -6.38 0.66
CA PHE A 101 -12.27 -6.05 0.06
C PHE A 101 -12.48 -5.16 -1.17
N VAL A 102 -11.61 -4.17 -1.39
CA VAL A 102 -11.59 -3.41 -2.64
C VAL A 102 -11.20 -4.34 -3.78
N CYS A 103 -12.07 -4.53 -4.76
CA CYS A 103 -11.82 -5.39 -5.91
C CYS A 103 -11.54 -4.60 -7.19
N ASP A 104 -12.12 -3.41 -7.37
CA ASP A 104 -11.89 -2.60 -8.56
C ASP A 104 -12.05 -1.09 -8.29
N LYS A 105 -11.48 -0.27 -9.18
CA LYS A 105 -11.49 1.20 -9.14
C LYS A 105 -11.80 1.74 -10.52
N ASP A 106 -13.05 2.13 -10.73
CA ASP A 106 -13.47 2.75 -11.98
C ASP A 106 -13.26 4.26 -11.92
N TYR A 107 -12.19 4.73 -12.57
CA TYR A 107 -11.86 6.16 -12.64
C TYR A 107 -12.77 6.96 -13.57
N ASN A 108 -13.42 6.32 -14.54
CA ASN A 108 -14.33 7.01 -15.47
C ASN A 108 -15.61 7.41 -14.74
N ASN A 109 -16.19 6.48 -13.98
CA ASN A 109 -17.40 6.71 -13.19
C ASN A 109 -17.12 7.19 -11.76
N ASN A 110 -15.85 7.22 -11.34
CA ASN A 110 -15.42 7.54 -9.98
C ASN A 110 -16.09 6.63 -8.93
N THR A 111 -16.08 5.33 -9.20
CA THR A 111 -16.74 4.31 -8.36
C THR A 111 -15.70 3.35 -7.78
N LEU A 112 -15.80 3.09 -6.48
CA LEU A 112 -15.01 2.07 -5.80
C LEU A 112 -15.84 0.80 -5.67
N TYR A 113 -15.38 -0.29 -6.28
CA TYR A 113 -16.03 -1.59 -6.14
C TYR A 113 -15.40 -2.39 -5.01
N VAL A 114 -16.25 -3.03 -4.23
CA VAL A 114 -15.86 -3.95 -3.18
C VAL A 114 -16.60 -5.27 -3.33
N CYS A 115 -15.97 -6.35 -2.88
CA CYS A 115 -16.56 -7.69 -2.84
C CYS A 115 -16.53 -8.27 -1.43
N TYR A 116 -17.38 -9.26 -1.15
CA TYR A 116 -17.29 -10.05 0.07
C TYR A 116 -16.04 -10.93 0.13
N GLU A 117 -15.70 -11.42 1.32
CA GLU A 117 -14.63 -12.38 1.54
C GLU A 117 -14.89 -13.70 0.80
N SER A 118 -16.15 -14.16 0.81
CA SER A 118 -16.59 -15.38 0.13
C SER A 118 -16.43 -15.36 -1.39
N SER A 119 -16.49 -14.19 -2.03
CA SER A 119 -16.30 -14.02 -3.48
C SER A 119 -14.94 -13.44 -3.87
N LYS A 120 -14.04 -13.26 -2.90
CA LYS A 120 -12.74 -12.61 -3.08
C LYS A 120 -11.93 -13.21 -4.23
N ASP A 121 -11.83 -14.53 -4.29
CA ASP A 121 -11.00 -15.21 -5.29
C ASP A 121 -11.52 -15.02 -6.72
N GLN A 122 -12.81 -14.76 -6.89
CA GLN A 122 -13.41 -14.47 -8.20
C GLN A 122 -12.95 -13.12 -8.75
N TYR A 123 -12.80 -12.11 -7.88
CA TYR A 123 -12.53 -10.73 -8.30
C TYR A 123 -11.08 -10.28 -8.11
N LEU A 124 -10.32 -10.92 -7.20
CA LEU A 124 -8.97 -10.51 -6.84
C LEU A 124 -7.87 -11.45 -7.33
N SER A 125 -8.23 -12.55 -7.99
CA SER A 125 -7.27 -13.43 -8.65
C SER A 125 -6.95 -12.92 -10.06
N SER A 126 -5.68 -12.93 -10.42
CA SER A 126 -5.23 -12.73 -11.81
C SER A 126 -4.23 -13.81 -12.19
N VAL A 127 -4.23 -14.19 -13.47
CA VAL A 127 -3.30 -15.18 -14.04
C VAL A 127 -2.10 -14.52 -14.72
N SER A 128 -2.17 -13.23 -15.01
CA SER A 128 -1.12 -12.47 -15.68
C SER A 128 -1.13 -11.00 -15.27
N CYS A 129 -0.04 -10.30 -15.59
CA CYS A 129 0.03 -8.85 -15.51
C CYS A 129 0.92 -8.32 -16.63
N GLU A 130 0.65 -7.10 -17.07
CA GLU A 130 1.51 -6.38 -18.02
C GLU A 130 2.41 -5.43 -17.22
N LEU A 131 3.71 -5.45 -17.55
CA LEU A 131 4.70 -4.61 -16.90
C LEU A 131 5.29 -3.63 -17.92
N GLU A 132 5.18 -2.34 -17.63
CA GLU A 132 5.85 -1.30 -18.40
C GLU A 132 7.11 -0.81 -17.66
N LYS A 133 8.05 -0.24 -18.42
CA LYS A 133 9.30 0.35 -17.89
C LYS A 133 10.12 -0.63 -17.05
N PHE A 134 10.20 -1.88 -17.51
CA PHE A 134 11.03 -2.89 -16.86
C PHE A 134 12.51 -2.49 -16.91
N ASN A 135 13.22 -2.66 -15.80
CA ASN A 135 14.66 -2.42 -15.71
C ASN A 135 15.35 -3.69 -15.23
N TRP A 136 16.10 -4.29 -16.14
CA TRP A 136 16.95 -5.46 -15.90
C TRP A 136 18.16 -5.13 -15.03
#